data_AF-A0AAE4EB59-F1
#
_entry.id   AF-A0AAE4EB59-F1
#
_cell.length_a   1.000
_cell.length_b   1.000
_cell.length_c   1.000
_cell.angle_alpha   90.00
_cell.angle_beta   90.00
_cell.angle_gamma   90.00
#
_symmetry.space_group_name_H-M   'P 1'
#
loop_
_entity.id
_entity.type
_entity.pdbx_description
1 polymer ?
#
loop_
_entity_poly.entity_id
_entity_poly.type
_entity_poly.pdbx_seq_one_letter_code
_entity_poly.pdbx_strand_id
1 'polypeptide(L)'
;MKWRYSLRWKRPGPCPGEPELASEVVEAGKPAPESVMSLWVAGAGYAVCVDFLYERPIRRWSDERKAATRRRNLARRVNRIAPLFADELIERELTVRPDYFRGKSPH
;
A
#
# COMPACT_ATOMS: atom_id res chain seq x y z
N MET A 1 -3.76 -5.46 22.26
CA MET A 1 -3.66 -5.05 20.84
C MET A 1 -4.87 -5.64 20.14
N LYS A 2 -5.55 -4.90 19.27
CA LYS A 2 -6.85 -5.35 18.73
C LYS A 2 -6.73 -5.69 17.25
N TRP A 3 -7.43 -6.73 16.83
CA TRP A 3 -7.57 -7.10 15.42
C TRP A 3 -9.02 -6.88 15.02
N ARG A 4 -9.25 -6.45 13.79
CA ARG A 4 -10.60 -6.36 13.21
C ARG A 4 -10.76 -7.48 12.20
N TYR A 5 -11.69 -8.39 12.46
CA TYR A 5 -12.18 -9.33 11.45
C TYR A 5 -13.33 -8.69 10.71
N SER A 6 -13.40 -8.91 9.40
CA SER A 6 -14.41 -8.32 8.53
C SER A 6 -14.72 -9.23 7.36
N LEU A 7 -15.96 -9.28 6.92
CA LEU A 7 -16.39 -10.02 5.73
C LEU A 7 -16.55 -9.04 4.57
N ARG A 8 -15.56 -8.99 3.66
CA ARG A 8 -15.49 -7.97 2.60
C ARG A 8 -15.53 -8.56 1.20
N TRP A 9 -16.14 -7.85 0.27
CA TRP A 9 -16.12 -8.22 -1.15
C TRP A 9 -14.67 -8.17 -1.68
N LYS A 10 -14.21 -9.29 -2.26
CA LYS A 10 -12.83 -9.41 -2.79
C LYS A 10 -12.76 -10.00 -4.19
N ARG A 11 -13.90 -10.35 -4.79
CA ARG A 11 -13.94 -10.82 -6.16
C ARG A 11 -13.72 -9.63 -7.13
N PRO A 12 -13.00 -9.81 -8.25
CA PRO A 12 -12.93 -8.81 -9.30
C PRO A 12 -14.32 -8.48 -9.85
N GLY A 13 -14.58 -7.18 -10.09
CA GLY A 13 -15.86 -6.69 -10.61
C GLY A 13 -16.70 -5.94 -9.55
N PRO A 14 -17.83 -5.34 -9.97
CA PRO A 14 -18.69 -4.59 -9.07
C PRO A 14 -19.29 -5.49 -7.99
N CYS A 15 -19.38 -4.98 -6.77
CA CYS A 15 -20.03 -5.67 -5.66
C CYS A 15 -21.54 -5.72 -5.90
N PRO A 16 -22.20 -6.88 -5.78
CA PRO A 16 -23.64 -7.00 -5.96
C PRO A 16 -24.46 -6.41 -4.80
N GLY A 17 -23.82 -6.08 -3.67
CA GLY A 17 -24.47 -5.53 -2.48
C GLY A 17 -23.50 -4.70 -1.64
N GLU A 18 -23.62 -4.78 -0.31
CA GLU A 18 -22.72 -4.05 0.59
C GLU A 18 -21.29 -4.61 0.53
N PRO A 19 -20.26 -3.76 0.34
CA PRO A 19 -18.88 -4.22 0.27
C PRO A 19 -18.33 -4.86 1.56
N GLU A 20 -18.95 -4.59 2.70
CA GLU A 20 -18.60 -5.14 4.01
C GLU A 20 -19.87 -5.60 4.73
N LEU A 21 -20.02 -6.91 4.91
CA LEU A 21 -21.24 -7.53 5.47
C LEU A 21 -21.21 -7.65 7.00
N ALA A 22 -20.01 -7.74 7.57
CA ALA A 22 -19.80 -7.83 9.00
C ALA A 22 -18.41 -7.35 9.37
N SER A 23 -18.30 -6.81 10.59
CA SER A 23 -17.06 -6.27 11.15
C SER A 23 -17.08 -6.44 12.66
N GLU A 24 -16.07 -7.07 13.23
CA GLU A 24 -15.93 -7.20 14.67
C GLU A 24 -14.47 -7.04 15.08
N VAL A 25 -14.26 -6.33 16.19
CA VAL A 25 -12.95 -6.10 16.78
C VAL A 25 -12.75 -7.04 17.96
N VAL A 26 -11.71 -7.87 17.88
CA VAL A 26 -11.35 -8.85 18.91
C VAL A 26 -9.96 -8.56 19.48
N GLU A 27 -9.66 -9.16 20.63
CA GLU A 27 -8.30 -9.17 21.16
C GLU A 27 -7.34 -9.93 20.23
N ALA A 28 -6.12 -9.42 20.07
CA ALA A 28 -5.11 -10.00 19.20
C ALA A 28 -4.86 -11.48 19.54
N GLY A 29 -4.72 -12.31 18.50
CA GLY A 29 -4.49 -13.74 18.64
C GLY A 29 -5.76 -14.57 18.80
N LYS A 30 -6.93 -13.94 18.94
CA LYS A 30 -8.21 -14.66 18.92
C LYS A 30 -8.57 -15.11 17.49
N PRO A 31 -9.25 -16.28 17.34
CA PRO A 31 -9.75 -16.74 16.05
C PRO A 31 -10.83 -15.81 15.51
N ALA A 32 -11.21 -16.00 14.24
CA ALA A 32 -12.28 -15.24 13.62
C ALA A 32 -13.60 -15.40 14.42
N PRO A 33 -14.29 -14.30 14.76
CA PRO A 33 -15.51 -14.33 15.54
C PRO A 33 -16.66 -14.96 14.76
N GLU A 34 -17.60 -15.56 15.49
CA GLU A 34 -18.78 -16.23 14.92
C GLU A 34 -19.66 -15.25 14.14
N SER A 35 -19.75 -13.99 14.56
CA SER A 35 -20.47 -12.92 13.85
C SER A 35 -20.03 -12.77 12.39
N VAL A 36 -18.75 -13.03 12.09
CA VAL A 36 -18.17 -12.95 10.74
C VAL A 36 -18.24 -14.30 10.04
N MET A 37 -17.94 -15.39 10.76
CA MET A 37 -17.90 -16.73 10.18
C MET A 37 -19.28 -17.26 9.79
N SER A 38 -20.33 -16.93 10.56
CA SER A 38 -21.71 -17.37 10.28
C SER A 38 -22.30 -16.75 9.02
N LEU A 39 -21.77 -15.61 8.57
CA LEU A 39 -22.18 -14.94 7.33
C LEU A 39 -21.30 -15.34 6.14
N TRP A 40 -20.20 -16.06 6.36
CA TRP A 40 -19.31 -16.46 5.30
C TRP A 40 -19.90 -17.64 4.52
N VAL A 41 -20.03 -17.46 3.20
CA VAL A 41 -20.53 -18.48 2.29
C VAL A 41 -19.50 -18.73 1.19
N ALA A 42 -19.11 -19.99 1.00
CA ALA A 42 -18.17 -20.39 -0.04
C ALA A 42 -18.70 -19.99 -1.43
N GLY A 43 -17.84 -19.37 -2.25
CA GLY A 43 -18.21 -18.95 -3.61
C GLY A 43 -19.02 -17.65 -3.71
N ALA A 44 -19.44 -17.05 -2.59
CA ALA A 44 -20.21 -15.80 -2.60
C ALA A 44 -19.40 -14.55 -3.00
N GLY A 45 -18.08 -14.66 -3.15
CA GLY A 45 -17.20 -13.54 -3.56
C GLY A 45 -16.72 -12.64 -2.40
N TYR A 46 -17.19 -12.90 -1.18
CA TYR A 46 -16.74 -12.26 0.04
C TYR A 46 -15.64 -13.09 0.72
N ALA A 47 -14.66 -12.40 1.32
CA ALA A 47 -13.55 -13.00 2.04
C ALA A 47 -13.46 -12.45 3.46
N VAL A 48 -13.14 -13.35 4.41
CA VAL A 48 -12.80 -12.97 5.78
C VAL A 48 -11.41 -12.32 5.78
N CYS A 49 -11.36 -11.05 6.14
CA CYS A 49 -10.13 -10.25 6.19
C CYS A 49 -9.83 -9.88 7.64
N VAL A 50 -8.54 -9.92 8.01
CA VAL A 50 -8.05 -9.45 9.30
C VAL A 50 -7.23 -8.16 9.12
N ASP A 51 -7.65 -7.09 9.77
CA ASP A 51 -6.89 -5.85 9.88
C ASP A 51 -6.24 -5.76 11.26
N PHE A 52 -4.95 -5.48 11.29
CA PHE A 52 -4.23 -5.23 12.52
C PHE A 52 -4.39 -3.76 12.92
N LEU A 53 -5.17 -3.49 13.96
CA LEU A 53 -5.36 -2.14 14.47
C LEU A 53 -4.12 -1.75 15.28
N TYR A 54 -3.15 -1.17 14.59
CA TYR A 54 -1.99 -0.53 15.21
C TYR A 54 -2.25 0.96 15.37
N GLU A 55 -2.05 1.47 16.58
CA GLU A 55 -2.04 2.92 16.87
C GLU A 55 -0.73 3.60 16.45
N ARG A 56 0.19 2.87 15.81
CA ARG A 56 1.48 3.45 15.42
C ARG A 56 1.26 4.45 14.29
N PRO A 57 1.75 5.69 14.41
CA PRO A 57 1.66 6.64 13.32
C PRO A 57 2.36 6.09 12.09
N ILE A 58 1.72 6.23 10.93
CA ILE A 58 2.32 5.84 9.65
C ILE A 58 3.63 6.60 9.50
N ARG A 59 4.75 5.87 9.47
CA ARG A 59 6.07 6.48 9.28
C ARG A 59 6.20 6.99 7.85
N ARG A 60 5.84 8.25 7.64
CA ARG A 60 6.04 8.94 6.37
C ARG A 60 7.50 9.35 6.24
N TRP A 61 8.07 9.16 5.06
CA TRP A 61 9.38 9.72 4.76
C TRP A 61 9.26 11.23 4.61
N SER A 62 10.23 11.96 5.16
CA SER A 62 10.40 13.37 4.81
C SER A 62 10.67 13.50 3.32
N ASP A 63 10.40 14.68 2.77
CA ASP A 63 10.61 14.94 1.35
C ASP A 63 12.09 14.82 0.98
N GLU A 64 13.01 15.21 1.87
CA GLU A 64 14.46 15.08 1.69
C GLU A 64 14.87 13.61 1.60
N ARG A 65 14.35 12.75 2.50
CA ARG A 65 14.64 11.32 2.49
C ARG A 65 14.11 10.65 1.23
N LYS A 66 12.92 11.08 0.77
CA LYS A 66 12.30 10.60 -0.47
C LYS A 66 13.09 11.06 -1.69
N ALA A 67 13.49 12.32 -1.74
CA ALA A 67 14.35 12.90 -2.77
C ALA A 67 15.68 12.15 -2.89
N ALA A 68 16.39 11.98 -1.79
CA ALA A 68 17.67 11.26 -1.74
C ALA A 68 17.53 9.82 -2.26
N THR A 69 16.47 9.12 -1.84
CA THR A 69 16.21 7.75 -2.31
C THR A 69 15.88 7.71 -3.80
N ARG A 70 15.04 8.63 -4.30
CA ARG A 70 14.67 8.72 -5.72
C ARG A 70 15.89 8.99 -6.60
N ARG A 71 16.76 9.94 -6.21
CA ARG A 71 18.00 10.25 -6.93
C ARG A 71 18.96 9.07 -6.93
N ARG A 72 19.16 8.40 -5.80
CA ARG A 72 20.00 7.19 -5.71
C ARG A 72 19.49 6.07 -6.61
N ASN A 73 18.17 5.85 -6.64
CA ASN A 73 17.57 4.82 -7.48
C ASN A 73 17.65 5.16 -8.96
N LEU A 74 17.49 6.45 -9.33
CA LEU A 74 17.71 6.92 -10.70
C LEU A 74 19.15 6.64 -11.13
N ALA A 75 20.14 7.12 -10.36
CA ALA A 75 21.54 6.93 -10.66
C ALA A 75 21.90 5.44 -10.81
N ARG A 76 21.45 4.59 -9.89
CA ARG A 76 21.67 3.14 -9.96
C ARG A 76 21.05 2.52 -11.22
N ARG A 77 19.82 2.92 -11.57
CA ARG A 77 19.12 2.38 -12.73
C ARG A 77 19.80 2.79 -14.04
N VAL A 78 20.17 4.06 -14.16
CA VAL A 78 20.81 4.58 -15.37
C VAL A 78 22.21 4.00 -15.54
N ASN A 79 23.04 4.00 -14.49
CA ASN A 79 24.39 3.41 -14.55
C ASN A 79 24.36 1.93 -14.94
N ARG A 80 23.29 1.20 -14.60
CA ARG A 80 23.13 -0.21 -15.01
C ARG A 80 22.76 -0.37 -16.49
N ILE A 81 21.96 0.54 -17.04
CA ILE A 81 21.38 0.39 -18.40
C ILE A 81 22.25 1.10 -19.45
N ALA A 82 22.73 2.29 -19.15
CA ALA A 82 23.48 3.15 -20.06
C ALA A 82 24.62 3.86 -19.31
N PRO A 83 25.66 3.13 -18.87
CA PRO A 83 26.75 3.70 -18.08
C PRO A 83 27.50 4.83 -18.82
N LEU A 84 27.69 4.71 -20.14
CA LEU A 84 28.42 5.69 -20.93
C LEU A 84 27.70 7.06 -21.04
N PHE A 85 26.39 7.08 -20.89
CA PHE A 85 25.55 8.29 -20.95
C PHE A 85 24.90 8.62 -19.61
N ALA A 86 25.45 8.08 -18.51
CA ALA A 86 24.74 8.09 -17.24
C ALA A 86 24.50 9.51 -16.73
N ASP A 87 25.52 10.36 -16.78
CA ASP A 87 25.44 11.72 -16.26
C ASP A 87 24.42 12.57 -17.03
N GLU A 88 24.46 12.54 -18.36
CA GLU A 88 23.53 13.28 -19.23
C GLU A 88 22.08 12.84 -19.02
N LEU A 89 21.83 11.52 -18.97
CA LEU A 89 20.49 10.97 -18.79
C LEU A 89 19.94 11.25 -17.37
N ILE A 90 20.80 11.25 -16.35
CA ILE A 90 20.42 11.62 -14.99
C ILE A 90 20.04 13.10 -14.95
N GLU A 91 20.88 13.98 -15.48
CA GLU A 91 20.64 15.44 -15.48
C GLU A 91 19.35 15.80 -16.23
N ARG A 92 19.13 15.19 -17.40
CA ARG A 92 17.90 15.36 -18.17
C ARG A 92 16.67 14.96 -17.36
N GLU A 93 16.68 13.79 -16.73
CA GLU A 93 15.54 13.30 -15.96
C GLU A 93 15.27 14.15 -14.70
N LEU A 94 16.33 14.63 -14.04
CA LEU A 94 16.23 15.58 -12.92
C LEU A 94 15.58 16.90 -13.35
N THR A 95 15.89 17.36 -14.56
CA THR A 95 15.35 18.61 -15.14
C THR A 95 13.89 18.46 -15.59
N VAL A 96 13.52 17.32 -16.18
CA VAL A 96 12.14 17.06 -16.65
C VAL A 96 11.17 16.91 -15.48
N ARG A 97 11.60 16.34 -14.34
CA ARG A 97 10.71 16.01 -13.21
C ARG A 97 11.23 16.56 -11.87
N PRO A 98 11.42 17.88 -11.73
CA PRO A 98 12.11 18.44 -10.59
C PRO A 98 11.35 18.20 -9.27
N ASP A 99 10.02 18.31 -9.26
CA ASP A 99 9.20 18.07 -8.06
C ASP A 99 9.29 16.64 -7.55
N TYR A 100 9.29 15.68 -8.46
CA TYR A 100 9.44 14.28 -8.12
C TYR A 100 10.79 14.03 -7.44
N PHE A 101 11.89 14.58 -7.98
CA PHE A 101 13.22 14.43 -7.38
C PHE A 101 13.51 15.39 -6.22
N ARG A 102 12.61 16.34 -5.92
CA ARG A 102 12.52 17.09 -4.66
C ARG A 102 11.72 16.35 -3.58
N GLY A 103 11.21 15.16 -3.87
CA GLY A 103 10.46 14.34 -2.90
C GLY A 103 8.98 14.72 -2.76
N LYS A 104 8.51 15.70 -3.54
CA LYS A 104 7.08 16.03 -3.60
C LYS A 104 6.33 14.91 -4.31
N SER A 105 5.11 14.65 -3.86
CA SER A 105 4.20 13.70 -4.50
C SER A 105 2.88 14.45 -4.72
N PRO A 106 2.28 14.41 -5.92
CA PRO A 106 0.96 14.99 -6.11
C PRO A 106 0.01 14.34 -5.09
N HIS A 107 -0.71 15.17 -4.36
CA HIS A 107 -1.71 14.76 -3.37
C HIS A 107 -3.02 14.42 -4.05
#